data_AF-A0A1W9HBM6-F1
#
_entry.id   AF-A0A1W9HBM6-F1
#
_cell.length_a   1.000
_cell.length_b   1.000
_cell.length_c   1.000
_cell.angle_alpha   90.00
_cell.angle_beta   90.00
_cell.angle_gamma   90.00
#
_symmetry.space_group_name_H-M   'P 1'
#
loop_
_entity.id
_entity.type
_entity.pdbx_description
1 polymer ?
#
loop_
_entity_poly.entity_id
_entity_poly.type
_entity_poly.pdbx_seq_one_letter_code
_entity_poly.pdbx_strand_id
1 'polypeptide(L)'
;MTLWQLTDYKMMQGNAPLGMFIMSPHRFFSTISHKEFDCVHNRVRLLASSEFSQHMGTGSHNTVLVEQNLGQAVEPASINQALWELACGATTPPKD
;
A
#
# COMPACT_ATOMS: atom_id res chain seq x y z
N MET A 1 9.67 9.62 6.14
CA MET A 1 9.84 9.53 4.67
C MET A 1 8.55 9.04 4.05
N THR A 2 8.18 9.51 2.86
CA THR A 2 6.96 9.06 2.17
C THR A 2 7.28 8.42 0.82
N LEU A 3 6.54 7.39 0.43
CA LEU A 3 6.66 6.77 -0.89
C LEU A 3 5.32 6.27 -1.41
N TRP A 4 5.25 6.12 -2.72
CA TRP A 4 4.15 5.48 -3.41
C TRP A 4 4.54 4.07 -3.84
N GLN A 5 3.65 3.10 -3.59
CA GLN A 5 3.79 1.71 -4.02
C GLN A 5 2.64 1.37 -4.96
N LEU A 6 2.98 0.94 -6.18
CA LEU A 6 2.08 0.23 -7.08
C LEU A 6 2.21 -1.27 -6.87
N THR A 7 1.09 -1.95 -6.61
CA THR A 7 1.01 -3.41 -6.59
C THR A 7 0.13 -3.86 -7.74
N ASP A 8 0.68 -4.65 -8.66
CA ASP A 8 -0.09 -5.29 -9.72
C ASP A 8 -0.28 -6.78 -9.41
N TYR A 9 -1.53 -7.23 -9.40
CA TYR A 9 -1.88 -8.59 -9.07
C TYR A 9 -2.07 -9.40 -10.33
N LYS A 10 -1.47 -10.59 -10.38
CA LYS A 10 -1.67 -11.54 -11.50
C LYS A 10 -3.11 -12.01 -11.62
N MET A 11 -3.81 -12.10 -10.49
CA MET A 11 -5.19 -12.53 -10.40
C MET A 11 -6.01 -11.46 -9.70
N MET A 12 -7.26 -11.33 -10.13
CA MET A 12 -8.20 -10.36 -9.58
C MET A 12 -8.40 -10.57 -8.08
N GLN A 13 -8.38 -9.48 -7.34
CA GLN A 13 -8.62 -9.42 -5.89
C GLN A 13 -10.05 -8.94 -5.60
N GLY A 14 -10.50 -9.11 -4.36
CA GLY A 14 -11.84 -8.71 -3.89
C GLY A 14 -12.90 -9.80 -4.05
N ASN A 15 -13.92 -9.77 -3.18
CA ASN A 15 -15.01 -10.74 -3.20
C ASN A 15 -16.14 -10.31 -4.14
N ALA A 16 -16.74 -11.27 -4.84
CA ALA A 16 -18.03 -11.07 -5.49
C ALA A 16 -19.15 -11.21 -4.44
N PRO A 17 -20.16 -10.33 -4.37
CA PRO A 17 -21.27 -10.58 -3.46
C PRO A 17 -22.05 -11.79 -3.96
N LEU A 18 -22.05 -12.87 -3.17
CA LEU A 18 -23.13 -13.85 -3.20
C LEU A 18 -24.35 -13.15 -2.55
N GLY A 19 -25.16 -12.48 -3.38
CA GLY A 19 -26.48 -11.97 -2.97
C GLY A 19 -26.63 -10.46 -2.95
N MET A 20 -27.88 -10.04 -3.11
CA MET A 20 -28.36 -8.69 -3.43
C MET A 20 -28.14 -7.63 -2.33
N PHE A 21 -27.40 -7.91 -1.24
CA PHE A 21 -27.35 -7.05 -0.04
C PHE A 21 -26.01 -6.96 0.71
N ILE A 22 -24.85 -7.24 0.10
CA ILE A 22 -23.55 -7.05 0.79
C ILE A 22 -22.70 -6.03 0.05
N MET A 23 -22.77 -4.79 0.54
CA MET A 23 -21.86 -3.70 0.21
C MET A 23 -20.47 -3.95 0.81
N SER A 24 -19.52 -4.55 0.05
CA SER A 24 -18.05 -4.36 0.19
C SER A 24 -17.22 -5.28 -0.72
N PRO A 25 -16.07 -4.82 -1.27
CA PRO A 25 -16.02 -3.78 -2.31
C PRO A 25 -15.31 -4.29 -3.58
N HIS A 26 -15.49 -3.54 -4.66
CA HIS A 26 -15.07 -3.73 -6.05
C HIS A 26 -13.92 -4.70 -6.35
N ARG A 27 -14.10 -5.52 -7.39
CA ARG A 27 -13.05 -6.35 -8.00
C ARG A 27 -11.93 -5.48 -8.58
N PHE A 28 -10.67 -5.75 -8.23
CA PHE A 28 -9.52 -4.97 -8.70
C PHE A 28 -8.33 -5.83 -9.11
N PHE A 29 -7.48 -5.29 -9.98
CA PHE A 29 -6.25 -5.93 -10.47
C PHE A 29 -4.98 -5.20 -10.05
N SER A 30 -5.07 -3.96 -9.59
CA SER A 30 -3.92 -3.25 -9.05
C SER A 30 -4.30 -2.26 -7.97
N THR A 31 -3.33 -1.90 -7.13
CA THR A 31 -3.47 -0.90 -6.07
C THR A 31 -2.33 0.09 -6.08
N ILE A 32 -2.62 1.36 -5.80
CA ILE A 32 -1.62 2.38 -5.53
C ILE A 32 -1.79 2.84 -4.09
N SER A 33 -0.74 2.72 -3.28
CA SER A 33 -0.74 3.10 -1.88
C SER A 33 0.31 4.17 -1.58
N HIS A 34 -0.07 5.20 -0.85
CA HIS A 34 0.83 6.22 -0.32
C HIS A 34 1.15 5.87 1.12
N LYS A 35 2.42 5.67 1.43
CA LYS A 35 2.88 5.25 2.76
C LYS A 35 3.86 6.26 3.33
N GLU A 36 3.79 6.44 4.63
CA GLU A 36 4.76 7.15 5.42
C GLU A 36 5.51 6.17 6.32
N PHE A 37 6.83 6.30 6.36
CA PHE A 37 7.73 5.55 7.21
C PHE A 37 8.40 6.48 8.21
N ASP A 38 8.28 6.13 9.49
CA ASP A 38 9.06 6.68 10.58
C ASP A 38 10.38 5.90 10.67
N CYS A 39 11.46 6.52 10.20
CA CYS A 39 12.79 5.92 10.18
C CYS A 39 13.42 5.79 11.58
N VAL A 40 12.92 6.53 12.58
CA VAL A 40 13.47 6.49 13.94
C VAL A 40 12.80 5.38 14.74
N HIS A 41 11.48 5.27 14.64
CA HIS A 41 10.69 4.33 15.44
C HIS A 41 10.29 3.05 14.69
N ASN A 42 10.77 2.86 13.46
CA ASN A 42 10.47 1.73 12.59
C ASN A 42 8.96 1.46 12.45
N ARG A 43 8.20 2.50 12.11
CA ARG A 43 6.74 2.44 11.91
C ARG A 43 6.35 2.79 10.49
N VAL A 44 5.24 2.23 10.05
CA VAL A 44 4.61 2.52 8.77
C VAL A 44 3.17 2.97 8.97
N ARG A 45 2.77 4.01 8.25
CA ARG A 45 1.41 4.54 8.21
C ARG A 45 0.94 4.60 6.76
N LEU A 46 -0.25 4.07 6.49
CA LEU A 46 -0.88 4.23 5.18
C LEU A 46 -1.58 5.60 5.17
N LEU A 47 -1.26 6.45 4.20
CA LEU A 47 -1.81 7.80 4.06
C LEU A 47 -2.99 7.82 3.09
N ALA A 48 -2.90 7.04 2.01
CA ALA A 48 -3.94 6.91 1.01
C ALA A 48 -3.81 5.57 0.30
N SER A 49 -4.91 5.04 -0.23
CA SER A 49 -4.87 3.90 -1.14
C SER A 49 -5.94 4.06 -2.23
N SER A 50 -5.67 3.51 -3.40
CA SER A 50 -6.62 3.43 -4.51
C SER A 50 -6.57 2.05 -5.14
N GLU A 51 -7.74 1.49 -5.39
CA GLU A 51 -7.93 0.19 -6.02
C GLU A 51 -8.40 0.39 -7.46
N PHE A 52 -7.77 -0.29 -8.41
CA PHE A 52 -7.97 -0.10 -9.84
C PHE A 52 -8.53 -1.36 -10.49
N SER A 53 -9.57 -1.20 -11.30
CA SER A 53 -10.25 -2.31 -12.00
C SER A 53 -9.40 -2.98 -13.07
N GLN A 54 -8.27 -2.40 -13.47
CA GLN A 54 -7.33 -2.98 -14.42
C GLN A 54 -5.90 -3.00 -13.84
N HIS A 55 -4.98 -3.57 -14.61
CA HIS A 55 -3.58 -3.68 -14.24
C HIS A 55 -2.88 -2.31 -14.21
N MET A 56 -1.77 -2.23 -13.49
CA MET A 56 -0.83 -1.10 -13.50
C MET A 56 -1.43 0.27 -13.16
N GLY A 57 -2.45 0.31 -12.30
CA GLY A 57 -3.08 1.56 -11.87
C GLY A 57 -3.98 2.19 -12.93
N THR A 58 -4.62 1.37 -13.76
CA THR A 58 -5.48 1.84 -14.87
C THR A 58 -6.94 1.42 -14.69
N GLY A 59 -7.83 2.01 -15.50
CA GLY A 59 -9.28 1.76 -15.42
C GLY A 59 -9.98 2.61 -14.35
N SER A 60 -11.23 2.26 -14.06
CA SER A 60 -11.97 2.88 -12.95
C SER A 60 -11.29 2.56 -11.62
N HIS A 61 -11.28 3.54 -10.72
CA HIS A 61 -10.66 3.39 -9.42
C HIS A 61 -11.61 3.79 -8.29
N ASN A 62 -11.39 3.18 -7.13
CA ASN A 62 -12.01 3.59 -5.87
C ASN A 62 -10.91 4.05 -4.93
N THR A 63 -11.09 5.22 -4.31
CA THR A 63 -10.20 5.67 -3.24
C THR A 63 -10.62 5.00 -1.94
N VAL A 64 -9.68 4.30 -1.32
CA VAL A 64 -9.86 3.77 0.02
C VAL A 64 -9.47 4.86 1.01
N LEU A 65 -10.45 5.32 1.78
CA LEU A 65 -10.21 6.27 2.85
C LEU A 65 -9.45 5.56 3.97
N VAL A 66 -8.33 6.14 4.40
CA VAL A 66 -7.50 5.53 5.45
C VAL A 66 -7.61 6.39 6.70
N GLU A 67 -8.07 5.80 7.79
CA GLU A 67 -8.08 6.47 9.08
C GLU A 67 -6.65 6.76 9.52
N GLN A 68 -6.39 8.00 9.93
CA GLN A 68 -5.07 8.42 10.39
C GLN A 68 -4.84 7.92 11.81
N ASN A 69 -4.19 6.78 11.94
CA ASN A 69 -3.70 6.23 13.19
C ASN A 69 -2.20 6.49 13.36
N LEU A 70 -1.64 6.19 14.55
CA LEU A 70 -0.23 6.42 14.93
C LEU A 70 0.80 5.57 14.13
N GLY A 71 0.36 4.87 13.08
CA GLY A 71 1.16 3.89 12.35
C GLY A 71 1.33 2.57 13.09
N GLN A 72 1.69 1.52 12.35
CA GLN A 72 1.96 0.17 12.87
C GLN A 72 3.46 -0.10 12.83
N ALA A 73 3.96 -1.00 13.67
CA ALA A 73 5.34 -1.45 13.61
C ALA A 73 5.62 -2.12 12.26
N VAL A 74 6.79 -1.85 11.67
CA VAL A 74 7.22 -2.56 10.47
C VAL A 74 7.60 -3.98 10.85
N GLU A 75 6.89 -4.95 10.30
CA GLU A 75 7.16 -6.37 10.56
C GLU A 75 8.41 -6.85 9.81
N PRO A 76 9.32 -7.59 10.47
CA PRO A 76 10.47 -8.21 9.81
C PRO A 76 10.06 -9.11 8.65
N ALA A 77 10.89 -9.18 7.60
CA ALA A 77 10.65 -9.98 6.40
C ALA A 77 9.35 -9.66 5.64
N SER A 78 8.75 -8.48 5.88
CA SER A 78 7.59 -7.99 5.13
C SER A 78 7.98 -7.12 3.94
N ILE A 79 7.03 -6.88 3.02
CA ILE A 79 7.20 -5.87 1.96
C ILE A 79 7.47 -4.48 2.57
N ASN A 80 6.85 -4.17 3.71
CA ASN A 80 7.07 -2.89 4.38
C ASN A 80 8.49 -2.77 4.94
N GLN A 81 9.14 -3.87 5.34
CA GLN A 81 10.55 -3.85 5.76
C GLN A 81 11.45 -3.47 4.58
N ALA A 82 11.29 -4.11 3.43
CA ALA A 82 12.09 -3.76 2.24
C ALA A 82 11.85 -2.30 1.79
N LEU A 83 10.61 -1.82 1.86
CA LEU A 83 10.29 -0.43 1.54
C LEU A 83 10.85 0.57 2.55
N TRP A 84 10.85 0.22 3.84
CA TRP A 84 11.48 1.01 4.89
C TRP A 84 13.00 1.10 4.66
N GLU A 85 13.65 -0.01 4.34
CA GLU A 85 15.09 -0.04 4.02
C GLU A 85 15.43 0.82 2.80
N LEU A 86 14.59 0.84 1.77
CA LEU A 86 14.78 1.72 0.62
C LEU A 86 14.59 3.20 0.98
N ALA A 87 13.55 3.51 1.75
CA ALA A 87 13.21 4.89 2.10
C ALA A 87 14.16 5.51 3.13
N CYS A 88 14.60 4.70 4.11
CA CYS A 88 15.39 5.12 5.25
C CYS A 88 16.87 4.72 5.14
N GLY A 89 17.22 3.72 4.31
CA GLY A 89 18.61 3.28 4.09
C GLY A 89 19.38 4.14 3.09
N ALA A 90 18.71 4.94 2.26
CA ALA A 90 19.36 5.88 1.33
C ALA A 90 20.10 7.04 2.03
N THR A 91 20.07 7.13 3.37
CA THR A 91 20.82 8.15 4.13
C THR A 91 22.25 7.76 4.51
N THR A 92 22.76 6.59 4.10
CA THR A 92 24.21 6.34 4.14
C THR A 92 24.85 6.69 2.79
N PRO A 93 25.70 7.74 2.71
CA PRO A 93 26.50 7.97 1.52
C PRO A 93 27.43 6.76 1.29
N PRO A 94 27.80 6.46 0.03
CA PRO A 94 28.76 5.41 -0.25
C PRO A 94 30.04 5.66 0.56
N LYS A 95 30.53 4.62 1.25
CA LYS A 95 31.87 4.64 1.83
C LYS A 95 32.85 4.50 0.67
N ASP A 96 33.55 5.58 0.36
CA ASP A 96 34.80 5.56 -0.40
C ASP A 96 35.90 4.80 0.35
#